data_AF-A0A378QP61-F1
#
_entry.id   AF-A0A378QP61-F1
#
_cell.length_a   1.000
_cell.length_b   1.000
_cell.length_c   1.000
_cell.angle_alpha   90.00
_cell.angle_beta   90.00
_cell.angle_gamma   90.00
#
_symmetry.space_group_name_H-M   'P 1'
#
loop_
_entity.id
_entity.type
_entity.pdbx_description
1 polymer ?
#
loop_
_entity_poly.entity_id
_entity_poly.type
_entity_poly.pdbx_seq_one_letter_code
_entity_poly.pdbx_strand_id
1 'polypeptide(L)' 'MTTFPIARTIDTASQMNLLGNMANRHGLIAGATGTGKTVTLRTMAEGFSRAGVPVFFGGCQRRLIRA' A
#
# COMPACT_ATOMS: atom_id res chain seq x y z
N MET A 1 11.32 -5.56 -13.21
CA MET A 1 9.92 -5.51 -12.72
C MET A 1 9.96 -5.06 -11.27
N THR A 2 9.38 -3.90 -10.95
CA THR A 2 9.31 -3.42 -9.56
C THR A 2 8.24 -4.20 -8.80
N THR A 3 8.59 -4.72 -7.64
CA THR A 3 7.70 -5.53 -6.80
C THR A 3 7.61 -4.91 -5.41
N PHE A 4 6.40 -4.74 -4.90
CA PHE A 4 6.13 -4.10 -3.62
C PHE A 4 5.59 -5.13 -2.62
N PRO A 5 6.27 -5.41 -1.50
CA PRO A 5 5.75 -6.33 -0.50
C PRO A 5 4.54 -5.70 0.19
N ILE A 6 3.37 -6.35 0.12
CA ILE A 6 2.11 -5.83 0.67
C ILE A 6 1.56 -6.64 1.83
N ALA A 7 1.87 -7.93 1.88
CA ALA A 7 1.37 -8.84 2.92
C ALA A 7 2.36 -9.97 3.16
N ARG A 8 2.21 -10.63 4.30
CA ARG A 8 2.96 -11.84 4.66
C ARG A 8 1.96 -12.89 5.10
N THR A 9 2.10 -14.11 4.59
CA THR A 9 1.29 -15.23 5.10
C THR A 9 1.76 -15.63 6.49
N ILE A 10 0.84 -15.97 7.37
CA ILE A 10 1.14 -16.35 8.76
C ILE A 10 1.77 -17.75 8.85
N ASP A 11 1.34 -18.68 7.99
CA ASP A 11 1.72 -20.09 8.12
C ASP A 11 3.11 -20.38 7.57
N THR A 12 3.43 -19.80 6.41
CA THR A 12 4.69 -20.05 5.68
C THR A 12 5.64 -18.87 5.78
N ALA A 13 5.25 -17.77 6.44
CA ALA A 13 6.02 -16.54 6.51
C ALA A 13 6.38 -15.92 5.12
N SER A 14 5.80 -16.43 4.04
CA SER A 14 6.08 -16.00 2.66
C SER A 14 5.54 -14.60 2.40
N GLN A 15 6.31 -13.79 1.68
CA GLN A 15 5.94 -12.44 1.30
C GLN A 15 5.07 -12.45 0.04
N MET A 16 3.92 -11.80 0.11
CA MET A 16 3.10 -11.51 -1.06
C MET A 16 3.47 -10.14 -1.61
N ASN A 17 3.94 -10.15 -2.85
CA ASN A 17 4.40 -8.95 -3.55
C ASN A 17 3.37 -8.53 -4.59
N LEU A 18 3.09 -7.23 -4.64
CA LEU A 18 2.32 -6.60 -5.69
C LEU A 18 3.26 -6.20 -6.83
N LEU A 19 2.91 -6.60 -8.05
CA LEU A 19 3.64 -6.16 -9.24
C LEU A 19 3.27 -4.69 -9.54
N GLY A 20 4.27 -3.81 -9.65
CA GLY A 20 4.05 -2.38 -9.89
C GLY A 20 3.17 -2.10 -11.12
N ASN A 21 3.35 -2.85 -12.20
CA ASN A 21 2.53 -2.72 -13.42
C ASN A 21 1.05 -3.06 -13.20
N MET A 22 0.74 -3.90 -12.21
CA MET A 22 -0.63 -4.30 -11.88
C MET A 22 -1.28 -3.38 -10.85
N ALA A 23 -0.47 -2.58 -10.14
CA ALA A 23 -0.95 -1.66 -9.11
C ALA A 23 -1.78 -0.49 -9.67
N ASN A 24 -1.64 -0.17 -10.96
CA ASN A 24 -2.44 0.88 -11.63
C ASN A 24 -3.89 0.45 -11.93
N ARG A 25 -4.26 -0.79 -11.59
CA ARG A 25 -5.64 -1.26 -11.69
C ARG A 25 -6.42 -0.85 -10.44
N HIS A 26 -7.72 -0.62 -10.59
CA HIS A 26 -8.59 -0.28 -9.47
C HIS A 26 -8.50 -1.36 -8.37
N GLY A 27 -8.20 -0.93 -7.15
CA GLY A 27 -8.11 -1.79 -5.97
C GLY A 27 -9.06 -1.32 -4.87
N LEU A 28 -9.53 -2.26 -4.05
CA LEU A 28 -10.42 -1.98 -2.91
C LEU A 28 -9.73 -2.42 -1.62
N ILE A 29 -9.64 -1.51 -0.64
CA ILE A 29 -9.19 -1.81 0.72
C ILE A 29 -10.36 -1.55 1.67
N ALA A 30 -10.95 -2.61 2.20
CA ALA A 30 -12.20 -2.57 2.98
C ALA A 30 -12.08 -3.27 4.35
N GLY A 31 -13.13 -3.19 5.19
CA GLY A 31 -13.29 -3.85 6.51
C GLY A 31 -13.73 -2.88 7.64
N ALA A 32 -13.55 -3.24 8.91
CA ALA A 32 -14.01 -2.42 10.04
C ALA A 32 -13.08 -1.25 10.42
N THR A 33 -13.60 -0.24 11.11
CA THR A 33 -12.79 0.85 11.70
C THR A 33 -11.77 0.29 12.69
N GLY A 34 -10.55 0.82 12.70
CA GLY A 34 -9.48 0.32 13.57
C GLY A 34 -8.69 -0.87 13.04
N THR A 35 -9.10 -1.48 11.92
CA THR A 35 -8.36 -2.60 11.27
C THR A 35 -7.16 -2.17 10.42
N GLY A 36 -6.73 -0.90 10.54
CA GLY A 36 -5.49 -0.44 9.91
C GLY A 36 -5.58 -0.02 8.44
N LYS A 37 -6.76 0.18 7.85
CA LYS A 37 -6.92 0.59 6.42
C LYS A 37 -6.06 1.78 6.03
N THR A 38 -6.10 2.82 6.85
CA THR A 38 -5.37 4.06 6.60
C THR A 38 -3.86 3.83 6.68
N VAL A 39 -3.41 2.96 7.59
CA VAL A 39 -2.00 2.57 7.72
C VAL A 39 -1.57 1.74 6.50
N THR A 40 -2.39 0.77 6.07
CA THR A 40 -2.11 -0.05 4.88
C THR A 40 -2.00 0.79 3.62
N LEU A 41 -2.96 1.70 3.38
CA LEU A 41 -2.93 2.61 2.24
C LEU A 41 -1.69 3.51 2.26
N ARG A 42 -1.31 4.01 3.44
CA ARG A 42 -0.12 4.84 3.60
C ARG A 42 1.16 4.07 3.29
N THR A 43 1.31 2.86 3.81
CA THR A 43 2.49 2.02 3.55
C THR A 43 2.61 1.70 2.06
N MET A 44 1.50 1.45 1.37
CA MET A 44 1.50 1.31 -0.09
C MET A 44 1.94 2.61 -0.78
N ALA A 45 1.40 3.75 -0.38
CA ALA A 45 1.75 5.04 -0.97
C ALA A 45 3.23 5.40 -0.76
N GLU A 46 3.79 5.16 0.42
CA GLU A 46 5.22 5.34 0.71
C GLU A 46 6.09 4.39 -0.14
N GLY A 47 5.66 3.14 -0.33
CA GLY A 47 6.33 2.18 -1.21
C GLY A 47 6.40 2.65 -2.67
N PHE A 48 5.28 3.12 -3.21
CA PHE A 48 5.21 3.65 -4.57
C PHE A 48 5.97 4.96 -4.75
N SER A 49 5.89 5.88 -3.80
CA SER A 49 6.66 7.14 -3.80
C SER A 49 8.16 6.87 -3.81
N ARG A 50 8.65 5.90 -3.02
CA ARG A 50 10.07 5.48 -3.03
C ARG A 50 10.52 4.89 -4.36
N ALA A 51 9.59 4.34 -5.14
CA ALA A 51 9.86 3.87 -6.50
C ALA A 51 9.71 4.97 -7.57
N GLY A 52 9.51 6.23 -7.16
CA GLY A 52 9.37 7.39 -8.05
C GLY A 52 7.98 7.53 -8.68
N VAL A 53 6.98 6.77 -8.22
CA VAL A 53 5.60 6.87 -8.73
C VAL A 53 4.85 7.93 -7.93
N PRO A 54 4.28 8.96 -8.57
CA PRO A 54 3.48 9.97 -7.88
C PRO A 54 2.18 9.35 -7.35
N VAL A 55 1.94 9.45 -6.05
CA VAL A 55 0.73 8.93 -5.41
C VAL A 55 -0.09 10.07 -4.82
N PHE A 56 -1.35 10.16 -5.22
CA PHE A 56 -2.31 11.07 -4.60
C PHE A 56 -3.11 10.33 -3.52
N PHE A 57 -3.18 10.90 -2.31
CA PHE A 57 -3.87 10.28 -1.18
C PHE A 57 -4.95 11.21 -0.63
N GLY A 58 -6.22 10.85 -0.83
CA GLY A 58 -7.40 11.57 -0.33
C GLY A 58 -7.90 11.05 1.02
N GLY A 59 -7.01 10.80 1.99
CA GLY A 59 -7.39 10.27 3.31
C GLY A 59 -7.45 11.33 4.41
N CYS A 60 -8.35 11.15 5.38
CA CYS A 60 -8.64 12.10 6.47
C CYS A 60 -7.51 12.23 7.54
N GLN A 61 -6.40 11.48 7.45
CA GLN A 61 -5.42 11.41 8.54
C GLN A 61 -4.32 12.49 8.44
N ARG A 62 -4.09 13.18 9.55
CA ARG A 62 -3.29 14.42 9.73
C ARG A 62 -1.76 14.29 9.58
N ARG A 63 -1.22 13.29 8.86
CA ARG A 63 0.23 13.13 8.61
C ARG A 63 0.51 13.10 7.10
N LEU A 64 1.19 14.13 6.62
CA LEU A 64 1.60 14.30 5.23
C LEU A 64 2.53 13.14 4.81
N ILE A 65 2.23 12.52 3.66
CA ILE A 65 3.14 11.60 2.99
C ILE A 65 4.32 12.46 2.53
N ARG A 66 5.52 12.21 3.07
CA ARG A 66 6.75 12.85 2.57
C ARG A 66 7.08 12.17 1.24
N ALA A 67 6.68 12.80 0.15
CA ALA A 67 7.20 12.50 -1.18
C ALA A 67 8.64 13.01 -1.33
#